data_AF-A0AAW4CPH4-F1
#
_entry.id   AF-A0AAW4CPH4-F1
#
_cell.length_a   1.000
_cell.length_b   1.000
_cell.length_c   1.000
_cell.angle_alpha   90.00
_cell.angle_beta   90.00
_cell.angle_gamma   90.00
#
_symmetry.space_group_name_H-M   'P 1'
#
loop_
_entity.id
_entity.type
_entity.pdbx_description
1 polymer ?
#
loop_
_entity_poly.entity_id
_entity_poly.type
_entity_poly.pdbx_seq_one_letter_code
_entity_poly.pdbx_strand_id
1 'polypeptide(L)'
;TAGQQRLESGDMPPQLRQMLNAPAYALAEVRLLVVSASPKGVVFIDENTEIELLPEYQEPQDARRTDVTYDDLGGLGDTIDQLREMVELPLRYPELFERLGVDPPKGVMLHGPPGTGKTRLARAVANESEAEFFLINGPEIMGSAYGESEKKLRDIFEEAAKAAPSLL
;
A
#
# COMPACT_ATOMS: atom_id res chain seq x y z
N THR A 1 -11.88 28.51 -22.19
CA THR A 1 -12.88 29.48 -21.71
C THR A 1 -14.23 28.81 -21.65
N ALA A 2 -14.56 28.20 -20.50
CA ALA A 2 -15.87 27.62 -20.12
C ALA A 2 -15.57 26.86 -18.80
N GLY A 3 -16.32 26.91 -17.72
CA GLY A 3 -17.59 27.55 -17.38
C GLY A 3 -18.04 26.78 -16.13
N GLN A 4 -18.00 27.40 -14.94
CA GLN A 4 -18.45 26.76 -13.71
C GLN A 4 -19.93 26.36 -13.88
N GLN A 5 -20.19 25.06 -14.04
CA GLN A 5 -21.55 24.57 -14.19
C GLN A 5 -22.18 24.48 -12.80
N ARG A 6 -23.25 25.27 -12.59
CA ARG A 6 -24.01 25.26 -11.33
C ARG A 6 -24.71 23.91 -11.20
N LEU A 7 -24.41 23.18 -10.13
CA LEU A 7 -25.23 22.07 -9.66
C LEU A 7 -26.62 22.61 -9.31
N GLU A 8 -27.64 22.13 -10.03
CA GLU A 8 -29.04 22.42 -9.77
C GLU A 8 -29.42 21.90 -8.38
N SER A 9 -30.10 22.72 -7.58
CA SER A 9 -30.34 22.44 -6.16
C SER A 9 -31.14 21.14 -5.89
N GLY A 10 -31.77 20.57 -6.93
CA GLY A 10 -32.64 19.39 -6.90
C GLY A 10 -31.94 18.07 -6.57
N ASP A 11 -30.68 17.89 -6.97
CA ASP A 11 -29.94 16.62 -6.83
C ASP A 11 -29.15 16.47 -5.53
N MET A 12 -29.13 17.52 -4.69
CA MET A 12 -28.39 17.47 -3.44
C MET A 12 -29.13 16.69 -2.35
N PRO A 13 -28.47 15.73 -1.69
CA PRO A 13 -28.99 15.06 -0.51
C PRO A 13 -29.46 16.09 0.54
N PRO A 14 -30.56 15.82 1.27
CA PRO A 14 -31.14 16.77 2.20
C PRO A 14 -30.17 17.21 3.31
N GLN A 15 -29.26 16.33 3.74
CA GLN A 15 -28.21 16.66 4.70
C GLN A 15 -27.22 17.70 4.14
N LEU A 16 -26.86 17.58 2.86
CA LEU A 16 -25.91 18.47 2.19
C LEU A 16 -26.49 19.88 2.00
N ARG A 17 -27.79 19.98 1.67
CA ARG A 17 -28.49 21.27 1.59
C ARG A 17 -28.51 22.02 2.92
N GLN A 18 -28.63 21.28 4.03
CA GLN A 18 -28.59 21.86 5.36
C GLN A 18 -27.19 22.38 5.73
N MET A 19 -26.13 21.69 5.28
CA MET A 19 -24.74 22.13 5.46
C MET A 19 -24.41 23.37 4.62
N LEU A 20 -24.89 23.45 3.37
CA LEU A 20 -24.64 24.61 2.49
C LEU A 20 -25.39 25.88 2.93
N ASN A 21 -26.52 25.72 3.61
CA ASN A 21 -27.31 26.82 4.16
C ASN A 21 -26.89 27.21 5.60
N ALA A 22 -25.86 26.56 6.16
CA ALA A 22 -25.34 26.93 7.46
C ALA A 22 -24.54 28.25 7.37
N PRO A 23 -24.66 29.16 8.36
CA PRO A 23 -23.92 30.42 8.36
C PRO A 23 -22.42 30.18 8.23
N ALA A 24 -21.69 31.03 7.50
CA ALA A 24 -20.31 30.80 7.07
C ALA A 24 -19.28 30.49 8.19
N TYR A 25 -19.58 30.82 9.45
CA TYR A 25 -18.76 30.43 10.62
C TYR A 25 -18.97 28.98 11.07
N ALA A 26 -19.94 28.26 10.51
CA ALA A 26 -20.26 26.87 10.79
C ALA A 26 -19.76 25.91 9.70
N LEU A 27 -19.14 26.43 8.63
CA LEU A 27 -18.48 25.60 7.61
C LEU A 27 -17.15 25.11 8.19
N ALA A 28 -17.23 24.08 9.03
CA ALA A 28 -16.09 23.21 9.28
C ALA A 28 -15.58 22.70 7.92
N GLU A 29 -14.28 22.77 7.67
CA GLU A 29 -13.67 22.17 6.49
C GLU A 29 -14.08 20.68 6.42
N VAL A 30 -14.84 20.32 5.39
CA VAL A 30 -15.22 18.92 5.16
C VAL A 30 -14.07 18.24 4.44
N ARG A 31 -13.36 17.37 5.16
CA ARG A 31 -12.30 16.54 4.59
C ARG A 31 -12.94 15.31 3.94
N LEU A 32 -12.80 15.20 2.62
CA LEU A 32 -13.24 14.05 1.85
C LEU A 32 -12.04 13.17 1.50
N LEU A 33 -12.27 11.86 1.44
CA LEU A 33 -11.30 10.85 1.01
C LEU A 33 -11.91 10.07 -0.16
N VAL A 34 -11.10 9.79 -1.18
CA VAL A 34 -11.52 8.96 -2.30
C VAL A 34 -11.50 7.51 -1.85
N VAL A 35 -12.66 6.86 -1.79
CA VAL A 35 -12.79 5.46 -1.37
C VAL A 35 -12.50 4.50 -2.53
N SER A 36 -12.92 4.85 -3.75
CA SER A 36 -12.67 4.10 -4.97
C SER A 36 -12.77 5.00 -6.21
N ALA A 37 -12.18 4.56 -7.32
CA ALA A 37 -12.28 5.20 -8.62
C ALA A 37 -12.37 4.15 -9.74
N SER A 38 -13.11 4.47 -10.80
CA SER A 38 -13.18 3.67 -12.03
C SER A 38 -12.92 4.59 -13.23
N PRO A 39 -11.84 4.38 -13.99
CA PRO A 39 -10.83 3.33 -13.86
C PRO A 39 -9.97 3.45 -12.58
N LYS A 40 -9.34 2.34 -12.15
CA LYS A 40 -8.49 2.33 -10.94
C LYS A 40 -7.25 3.22 -11.12
N GLY A 41 -6.77 3.77 -10.02
CA GLY A 41 -5.54 4.58 -9.97
C GLY A 41 -5.82 6.09 -10.01
N VAL A 42 -4.84 6.86 -10.49
CA VAL A 42 -4.98 8.32 -10.60
C VAL A 42 -5.88 8.65 -11.79
N VAL A 43 -7.04 9.24 -11.52
CA VAL A 43 -8.01 9.64 -12.53
C VAL A 43 -8.14 11.16 -12.61
N PHE A 44 -8.47 11.65 -13.80
CA PHE A 44 -8.85 13.04 -14.00
C PHE A 44 -10.37 13.16 -13.88
N ILE A 45 -10.83 14.07 -13.03
CA ILE A 45 -12.26 14.39 -12.91
C ILE A 45 -12.58 15.43 -13.99
N ASP A 46 -13.42 15.04 -14.93
CA ASP A 46 -13.96 15.88 -15.99
C ASP A 46 -15.48 16.09 -15.84
N GLU A 47 -16.09 16.74 -16.81
CA GLU A 47 -17.54 17.00 -16.86
C GLU A 47 -18.41 15.75 -16.99
N ASN A 48 -17.84 14.62 -17.40
CA ASN A 48 -18.53 13.33 -17.55
C ASN A 48 -18.30 12.39 -16.35
N THR A 49 -17.54 12.84 -15.35
CA THR A 49 -17.20 12.03 -14.18
C THR A 49 -18.33 12.07 -13.16
N GLU A 50 -18.98 10.92 -12.93
CA GLU A 50 -19.97 10.77 -11.87
C GLU A 50 -19.28 10.62 -10.51
N ILE A 51 -19.65 11.48 -9.55
CA ILE A 51 -19.11 11.48 -8.18
C ILE A 51 -20.21 11.05 -7.21
N GLU A 52 -19.99 9.93 -6.52
CA GLU A 52 -20.89 9.44 -5.46
C GLU A 52 -20.31 9.79 -4.08
N LEU A 53 -21.11 10.47 -3.25
CA LEU A 53 -20.77 10.75 -1.85
C LEU A 53 -21.40 9.70 -0.94
N LEU A 54 -20.57 8.90 -0.30
CA LEU A 54 -21.02 7.89 0.64
C LEU A 54 -21.45 8.55 1.97
N PRO A 55 -22.61 8.15 2.54
CA PRO A 55 -23.12 8.73 3.79
C PRO A 55 -22.33 8.29 5.02
N GLU A 56 -21.60 7.18 4.91
CA GLU A 56 -20.76 6.63 5.97
C GLU A 56 -19.30 6.64 5.54
N TYR A 57 -18.42 6.92 6.49
CA TYR A 57 -16.98 6.81 6.27
C TYR A 57 -16.62 5.35 5.97
N GLN A 58 -15.90 5.14 4.87
CA GLN A 58 -15.27 3.88 4.54
C GLN A 58 -13.77 4.11 4.42
N GLU A 59 -12.97 3.22 5.00
CA GLU A 59 -11.53 3.23 4.75
C GLU A 59 -11.29 2.92 3.26
N PRO A 60 -10.51 3.75 2.54
CA PRO A 60 -10.19 3.46 1.15
C PRO A 60 -9.46 2.12 1.06
N GLN A 61 -10.00 1.18 0.28
CA GLN A 61 -9.36 -0.13 0.09
C GLN A 61 -8.06 -0.02 -0.71
N ASP A 62 -7.98 0.98 -1.60
CA ASP A 62 -6.84 1.25 -2.49
C ASP A 62 -5.91 2.36 -1.95
N ALA A 63 -6.15 2.87 -0.74
CA ALA A 63 -5.09 3.61 -0.05
C ALA A 63 -4.01 2.58 0.26
N ARG A 64 -3.08 2.35 -0.69
CA ARG A 64 -1.75 1.83 -0.41
C ARG A 64 -1.36 2.56 0.85
N ARG A 65 -1.39 1.84 1.98
CA ARG A 65 -1.05 2.44 3.26
C ARG A 65 0.26 3.16 2.99
N THR A 66 0.36 4.38 3.49
CA THR A 66 1.64 5.07 3.65
C THR A 66 2.46 4.24 4.65
N ASP A 67 2.79 3.03 4.23
CA ASP A 67 3.69 2.12 4.87
C ASP A 67 5.07 2.70 4.54
N VAL A 68 5.88 2.77 5.58
CA VAL A 68 7.26 3.25 5.61
C VAL A 68 7.92 3.30 4.23
N THR A 69 8.44 4.46 3.83
CA THR A 69 9.22 4.66 2.61
C THR A 69 10.72 4.70 2.92
N TYR A 70 11.58 4.71 1.90
CA TYR A 70 13.02 4.89 2.13
C TYR A 70 13.36 6.22 2.81
N ASP A 71 12.55 7.26 2.58
CA ASP A 71 12.74 8.59 3.18
C ASP A 71 12.54 8.58 4.70
N ASP A 72 11.81 7.58 5.22
CA ASP A 72 11.59 7.40 6.66
C ASP A 72 12.79 6.70 7.36
N LEU A 73 13.83 6.31 6.62
CA LEU A 73 14.96 5.51 7.10
C LEU A 73 16.27 6.30 7.13
N GLY A 74 16.59 6.89 8.28
CA GLY A 74 17.84 7.64 8.46
C GLY A 74 19.07 6.74 8.65
N GLY A 75 20.18 7.10 7.97
CA GLY A 75 21.50 6.51 8.22
C GLY A 75 21.73 5.10 7.67
N LEU A 76 20.84 4.63 6.77
CA LEU A 76 20.88 3.28 6.20
C LEU A 76 21.15 3.26 4.69
N GLY A 77 21.69 4.34 4.10
CA GLY A 77 21.87 4.49 2.65
C GLY A 77 22.55 3.29 1.98
N ASP A 78 23.74 2.91 2.44
CA ASP A 78 24.47 1.77 1.88
C ASP A 78 23.70 0.44 1.98
N THR A 79 22.93 0.25 3.06
CA THR A 79 22.11 -0.95 3.26
C THR A 79 20.88 -0.95 2.36
N ILE A 80 20.26 0.22 2.16
CA ILE A 80 19.15 0.40 1.23
C ILE A 80 19.62 0.07 -0.18
N ASP A 81 20.75 0.61 -0.63
CA ASP A 81 21.27 0.34 -1.97
C ASP A 81 21.52 -1.16 -2.22
N GLN A 82 22.14 -1.84 -1.25
CA GLN A 82 22.33 -3.30 -1.31
C GLN A 82 21.01 -4.07 -1.38
N LEU A 83 20.01 -3.68 -0.60
CA LEU A 83 18.68 -4.31 -0.63
C LEU A 83 17.97 -4.07 -1.97
N ARG A 84 18.11 -2.88 -2.55
CA ARG A 84 17.53 -2.58 -3.87
C ARG A 84 18.14 -3.46 -4.96
N GLU A 85 19.46 -3.66 -4.93
CA GLU A 85 20.13 -4.57 -5.88
C GLU A 85 19.71 -6.04 -5.68
N MET A 86 19.52 -6.48 -4.43
CA MET A 86 19.18 -7.87 -4.14
C MET A 86 17.68 -8.18 -4.29
N VAL A 87 16.80 -7.21 -4.11
CA VAL A 87 15.35 -7.44 -4.04
C VAL A 87 14.60 -6.68 -5.14
N GLU A 88 14.77 -5.37 -5.24
CA GLU A 88 14.03 -4.55 -6.20
C GLU A 88 14.43 -4.87 -7.65
N LEU A 89 15.74 -4.98 -7.92
CA LEU A 89 16.28 -5.21 -9.26
C LEU A 89 15.80 -6.55 -9.89
N PRO A 90 15.85 -7.70 -9.20
CA PRO A 90 15.30 -8.96 -9.72
C PRO A 90 13.79 -8.93 -9.97
N LEU A 91 13.03 -8.25 -9.12
CA LEU A 91 11.57 -8.17 -9.24
C LEU A 91 11.16 -7.27 -10.40
N ARG A 92 11.88 -6.17 -10.61
CA ARG A 92 11.56 -5.16 -11.61
C ARG A 92 12.08 -5.47 -13.01
N TYR A 93 13.22 -6.15 -13.10
CA TYR A 93 13.92 -6.45 -14.36
C TYR A 93 14.45 -7.90 -14.42
N PRO A 94 13.56 -8.91 -14.35
CA PRO A 94 13.96 -10.32 -14.36
C PRO A 94 14.74 -10.71 -15.63
N GLU A 95 14.48 -10.06 -16.77
CA GLU A 95 15.16 -10.30 -18.04
C GLU A 95 16.67 -10.03 -18.00
N LEU A 96 17.13 -9.16 -17.09
CA LEU A 96 18.57 -8.93 -16.91
C LEU A 96 19.27 -10.17 -16.37
N PHE A 97 18.64 -10.87 -15.43
CA PHE A 97 19.17 -12.08 -14.81
C PHE A 97 19.18 -13.25 -15.80
N GLU A 98 18.11 -13.39 -16.59
CA GLU A 98 18.04 -14.40 -17.67
C GLU A 98 19.14 -14.21 -18.73
N ARG A 99 19.38 -12.96 -19.15
CA ARG A 99 20.39 -12.63 -20.16
C ARG A 99 21.82 -12.83 -19.66
N LEU A 100 22.06 -12.54 -18.38
CA LEU A 100 23.34 -12.76 -17.73
C LEU A 100 23.58 -14.24 -17.37
N GLY A 101 22.51 -15.05 -17.37
CA GLY A 101 22.58 -16.46 -17.01
C GLY A 101 22.90 -16.68 -15.53
N VAL A 102 22.47 -15.76 -14.66
CA VAL A 102 22.69 -15.82 -13.21
C VAL A 102 21.35 -15.84 -12.50
N ASP A 103 21.24 -16.68 -11.46
CA ASP A 103 20.04 -16.73 -10.63
C ASP A 103 20.01 -15.54 -9.66
N PRO A 104 18.86 -14.87 -9.48
CA PRO A 104 18.72 -13.84 -8.48
C PRO A 104 18.78 -14.42 -7.06
N PRO A 105 19.22 -13.64 -6.07
CA PRO A 105 19.20 -14.07 -4.67
C PRO A 105 17.75 -14.29 -4.19
N LYS A 106 17.51 -15.40 -3.50
CA LYS A 106 16.16 -15.80 -3.04
C LYS A 106 15.85 -15.44 -1.59
N GLY A 107 16.81 -14.88 -0.86
CA GLY A 107 16.65 -14.53 0.54
C GLY A 107 17.73 -13.58 1.03
N VAL A 108 17.34 -12.65 1.89
CA VAL A 108 18.21 -11.63 2.48
C VAL A 108 18.10 -11.73 4.00
N MET A 109 19.23 -11.66 4.70
CA MET A 109 19.25 -11.69 6.16
C MET A 109 19.72 -10.34 6.72
N LEU A 110 18.82 -9.62 7.40
CA LEU A 110 19.14 -8.37 8.08
C LEU A 110 19.56 -8.64 9.53
N HIS A 111 20.80 -8.31 9.88
CA HIS A 111 21.33 -8.49 11.24
C HIS A 111 21.85 -7.18 11.82
N GLY A 112 21.88 -7.08 13.16
CA GLY A 112 22.40 -5.91 13.88
C GLY A 112 21.71 -5.69 15.23
N PRO A 113 22.16 -4.72 16.04
CA PRO A 113 21.58 -4.41 17.35
C PRO A 113 20.06 -4.16 17.31
N PRO A 114 19.32 -4.38 18.41
CA PRO A 114 17.89 -4.04 18.45
C PRO A 114 17.68 -2.54 18.20
N GLY A 115 16.57 -2.17 17.55
CA GLY A 115 16.20 -0.77 17.31
C GLY A 115 16.83 -0.11 16.07
N THR A 116 17.64 -0.81 15.27
CA THR A 116 18.27 -0.24 14.05
C THR A 116 17.38 -0.22 12.80
N GLY A 117 16.06 -0.33 12.95
CA GLY A 117 15.12 -0.19 11.82
C GLY A 117 14.99 -1.38 10.86
N LYS A 118 15.58 -2.55 11.12
CA LYS A 118 15.51 -3.75 10.23
C LYS A 118 14.11 -4.10 9.74
N THR A 119 13.13 -4.17 10.65
CA THR A 119 11.73 -4.49 10.29
C THR A 119 11.08 -3.37 9.46
N ARG A 120 11.42 -2.11 9.73
CA ARG A 120 10.94 -0.96 8.94
C ARG A 120 11.56 -0.94 7.55
N LEU A 121 12.84 -1.28 7.45
CA LEU A 121 13.55 -1.40 6.18
C LEU A 121 12.95 -2.50 5.29
N ALA A 122 12.66 -3.68 5.85
CA ALA A 122 12.01 -4.76 5.09
C ALA A 122 10.64 -4.33 4.54
N ARG A 123 9.83 -3.64 5.35
CA ARG A 123 8.53 -3.09 4.91
C ARG A 123 8.70 -2.05 3.81
N ALA A 124 9.64 -1.12 3.97
CA ALA A 124 9.90 -0.09 2.95
C ALA A 124 10.29 -0.69 1.61
N VAL A 125 11.19 -1.67 1.60
CA VAL A 125 11.59 -2.36 0.37
C VAL A 125 10.41 -3.04 -0.31
N ALA A 126 9.50 -3.64 0.45
CA ALA A 126 8.31 -4.27 -0.10
C ALA A 126 7.35 -3.27 -0.76
N ASN A 127 7.09 -2.16 -0.08
CA ASN A 127 6.23 -1.10 -0.60
C ASN A 127 6.78 -0.48 -1.88
N GLU A 128 8.09 -0.19 -1.88
CA GLU A 128 8.78 0.44 -3.01
C GLU A 128 8.94 -0.50 -4.20
N SER A 129 8.96 -1.82 -3.95
CA SER A 129 8.97 -2.86 -4.98
C SER A 129 7.57 -3.23 -5.49
N GLU A 130 6.51 -2.61 -4.98
CA GLU A 130 5.11 -2.97 -5.24
C GLU A 130 4.82 -4.47 -5.05
N ALA A 131 5.51 -5.11 -4.10
CA ALA A 131 5.39 -6.53 -3.81
C ALA A 131 4.50 -6.77 -2.58
N GLU A 132 3.68 -7.81 -2.60
CA GLU A 132 2.85 -8.17 -1.45
C GLU A 132 3.74 -8.62 -0.28
N PHE A 133 3.60 -7.99 0.89
CA PHE A 133 4.46 -8.23 2.06
C PHE A 133 3.77 -9.11 3.10
N PHE A 134 4.29 -10.32 3.28
CA PHE A 134 3.82 -11.26 4.30
C PHE A 134 4.74 -11.19 5.52
N LEU A 135 4.27 -10.58 6.62
CA LEU A 135 5.05 -10.58 7.85
C LEU A 135 4.85 -11.87 8.63
N ILE A 136 5.92 -12.63 8.82
CA ILE A 136 5.94 -13.81 9.69
C ILE A 136 6.63 -13.47 11.02
N ASN A 137 5.86 -13.45 12.12
CA ASN A 137 6.44 -13.33 13.47
C ASN A 137 6.65 -14.72 14.07
N GLY A 138 7.88 -15.02 14.49
CA GLY A 138 8.24 -16.31 15.10
C GLY A 138 7.29 -16.77 16.22
N PRO A 139 6.96 -15.92 17.22
CA PRO A 139 6.02 -16.28 18.28
C PRO A 139 4.59 -16.60 17.78
N GLU A 140 4.14 -15.98 16.69
CA GLU A 140 2.78 -16.17 16.16
C GLU A 140 2.62 -17.51 15.43
N ILE A 141 3.71 -18.04 14.88
CA ILE A 141 3.72 -19.32 14.19
C ILE A 141 3.85 -20.51 15.15
N MET A 142 4.36 -20.30 16.36
CA MET A 142 4.54 -21.37 17.35
C MET A 142 3.18 -21.86 17.87
N GLY A 143 2.67 -22.95 17.28
CA GLY A 143 1.49 -23.67 17.75
C GLY A 143 1.77 -24.49 19.00
N SER A 144 0.72 -24.76 19.78
CA SER A 144 0.80 -25.64 20.96
C SER A 144 0.72 -27.12 20.58
N ALA A 145 0.22 -27.44 19.38
CA ALA A 145 0.10 -28.79 18.86
C ALA A 145 1.24 -29.15 17.89
N TYR A 146 1.65 -30.42 17.90
CA TYR A 146 2.68 -30.95 17.01
C TYR A 146 2.26 -30.83 15.53
N GLY A 147 3.09 -30.23 14.68
CA GLY A 147 2.83 -30.09 13.25
C GLY A 147 2.00 -28.86 12.85
N GLU A 148 1.46 -28.11 13.81
CA GLU A 148 0.61 -26.94 13.52
C GLU A 148 1.43 -25.77 12.93
N SER A 149 2.61 -25.52 13.50
CA SER A 149 3.52 -24.46 13.06
C SER A 149 4.00 -24.68 11.62
N GLU A 150 4.35 -25.93 11.29
CA GLU A 150 4.82 -26.33 9.96
C GLU A 150 3.71 -26.24 8.91
N LYS A 151 2.47 -26.55 9.30
CA LYS A 151 1.31 -26.37 8.43
C LYS A 151 1.09 -24.89 8.13
N LYS A 152 1.05 -24.03 9.16
CA LYS A 152 0.91 -22.57 8.99
C LYS A 152 1.99 -21.98 8.10
N LEU A 153 3.25 -22.37 8.31
CA LEU A 153 4.35 -21.93 7.44
C LEU A 153 4.11 -22.32 5.98
N ARG A 154 3.69 -23.57 5.73
CA ARG A 154 3.43 -24.03 4.36
C ARG A 154 2.29 -23.24 3.71
N ASP A 155 1.21 -23.01 4.45
CA ASP A 155 0.04 -22.27 3.97
C ASP A 155 0.43 -20.82 3.59
N ILE A 156 1.23 -20.15 4.43
CA ILE A 156 1.72 -18.78 4.14
C ILE A 156 2.60 -18.74 2.89
N PHE A 157 3.53 -19.69 2.73
CA PHE A 157 4.37 -19.76 1.54
C PHE A 157 3.54 -20.04 0.27
N GLU A 158 2.49 -20.85 0.36
CA GLU A 158 1.57 -21.10 -0.76
C GLU A 158 0.74 -19.86 -1.12
N GLU A 159 0.27 -19.09 -0.13
CA GLU A 159 -0.42 -17.82 -0.34
C GLU A 159 0.50 -16.78 -0.99
N ALA A 160 1.73 -16.65 -0.49
CA ALA A 160 2.72 -15.73 -1.04
C ALA A 160 3.08 -16.07 -2.49
N ALA A 161 3.23 -17.35 -2.82
CA ALA A 161 3.48 -17.79 -4.19
C ALA A 161 2.32 -17.44 -5.15
N LYS A 162 1.07 -17.48 -4.67
CA LYS A 162 -0.11 -17.08 -5.47
C LYS A 162 -0.22 -15.56 -5.63
N ALA A 163 0.29 -14.79 -4.67
CA ALA A 163 0.31 -13.33 -4.67
C ALA A 163 1.58 -12.73 -5.30
N ALA A 164 2.36 -13.52 -6.06
CA ALA A 164 3.59 -13.04 -6.66
C ALA A 164 3.36 -11.82 -7.59
N PRO A 165 4.24 -10.79 -7.56
CA PRO A 165 5.48 -10.68 -6.78
C PRO A 165 5.23 -10.43 -5.28
N SER A 166 5.94 -11.16 -4.42
CA SER A 166 5.75 -11.12 -2.96
C SER A 166 7.06 -11.27 -2.18
N LEU A 167 7.06 -10.78 -0.94
CA LEU A 167 8.14 -10.90 0.03
C LEU A 167 7.62 -11.53 1.33
N LEU A 168 8.40 -12.44 1.91
CA LEU A 168 8.10 -13.20 3.13
C LEU A 168 9.05 -12.81 4.28
#